data_AF-A0A7J8EEA6-F1
#
_entry.id   AF-A0A7J8EEA6-F1
#
_cell.length_a   1.000
_cell.length_b   1.000
_cell.length_c   1.000
_cell.angle_alpha   90.00
_cell.angle_beta   90.00
_cell.angle_gamma   90.00
#
_symmetry.space_group_name_H-M   'P 1'
#
loop_
_entity.id
_entity.type
_entity.pdbx_description
1 polymer ?
#
loop_
_entity_poly.entity_id
_entity_poly.type
_entity_poly.pdbx_seq_one_letter_code
_entity_poly.pdbx_strand_id
1 'polypeptide(L)'
;MRCHRLVLGLGFCLVLGTALCVLWVYVENWLPFSYVPYYLPCPEIFNMKLQYRGQKPFQPVAPSQYPQPKLLEQRPTELLTLTPWLAPIVSEGTFNLDLLQRIYQPLNLTTGLAVFAVGR
;
A
#
# COMPACT_ATOMS: atom_id res chain seq x y z
N MET A 1 -47.29 -39.43 -13.83
CA MET A 1 -47.15 -38.03 -14.28
C MET A 1 -46.63 -37.05 -13.21
N ARG A 2 -46.77 -37.33 -11.90
CA ARG A 2 -46.33 -36.45 -10.80
C ARG A 2 -44.80 -36.35 -10.64
N CYS A 3 -44.08 -37.46 -10.89
CA CYS A 3 -42.62 -37.53 -10.76
C CYS A 3 -41.88 -36.68 -11.83
N HIS A 4 -42.37 -36.67 -13.07
CA HIS A 4 -41.77 -35.89 -14.17
C HIS A 4 -41.84 -34.37 -13.91
N ARG A 5 -42.93 -33.89 -13.30
CA ARG A 5 -43.07 -32.47 -12.93
C ARG A 5 -42.13 -32.06 -11.78
N LEU A 6 -41.86 -32.98 -10.85
CA LEU A 6 -40.90 -32.75 -9.76
C LEU A 6 -39.45 -32.73 -10.24
N VAL A 7 -39.10 -33.63 -11.18
CA VAL A 7 -37.76 -33.67 -11.79
C VAL A 7 -37.49 -32.41 -12.62
N LEU A 8 -38.47 -31.94 -13.41
CA LEU A 8 -38.36 -30.66 -14.13
C LEU A 8 -38.24 -29.46 -13.20
N GLY A 9 -39.00 -29.44 -12.09
CA GLY A 9 -38.91 -28.38 -11.08
C GLY A 9 -37.54 -28.33 -10.40
N LEU A 10 -37.01 -29.48 -10.00
CA LEU A 10 -35.66 -29.60 -9.40
C LEU A 10 -34.57 -29.16 -10.37
N GLY A 11 -34.66 -29.58 -11.64
CA GLY A 11 -33.73 -29.15 -12.69
C GLY A 11 -33.75 -27.62 -12.87
N PHE A 12 -34.94 -27.01 -12.89
CA PHE A 12 -35.07 -25.56 -13.01
C PHE A 12 -34.48 -24.83 -11.80
N CYS A 13 -34.73 -25.31 -10.57
CA CYS A 13 -34.16 -24.73 -9.35
C CYS A 13 -32.63 -24.78 -9.32
N LEU A 14 -32.04 -25.89 -9.77
CA LEU A 14 -30.58 -26.04 -9.86
C LEU A 14 -29.97 -25.03 -10.85
N VAL A 15 -30.60 -24.87 -12.01
CA VAL A 15 -30.14 -23.92 -13.04
C VAL A 15 -30.28 -22.47 -12.57
N LEU A 16 -31.39 -22.14 -11.90
CA LEU A 16 -31.58 -20.80 -11.35
C LEU A 16 -30.55 -20.49 -10.25
N GLY A 17 -30.26 -21.47 -9.38
CA GLY A 17 -29.28 -21.34 -8.31
C GLY A 17 -27.86 -21.14 -8.82
N THR A 18 -27.45 -21.88 -9.84
CA THR A 18 -26.13 -21.71 -10.46
C THR A 18 -26.03 -20.37 -11.19
N ALA A 19 -27.06 -19.95 -11.91
CA ALA A 19 -27.09 -18.64 -12.56
C ALA A 19 -27.00 -17.48 -11.55
N LEU A 20 -27.70 -17.57 -10.42
CA LEU A 20 -27.63 -16.58 -9.34
C LEU A 20 -26.25 -16.55 -8.67
N CYS A 21 -25.63 -17.71 -8.43
CA CYS A 21 -24.25 -17.76 -7.89
C CYS A 21 -23.24 -17.14 -8.84
N VAL A 22 -23.33 -17.44 -10.14
CA VAL A 22 -22.45 -16.86 -11.15
C VAL A 22 -22.65 -15.35 -11.25
N LEU A 23 -23.91 -14.88 -11.20
CA LEU A 23 -24.22 -13.45 -11.20
C LEU A 23 -23.66 -12.76 -9.95
N TRP A 24 -23.73 -13.39 -8.77
CA TRP A 24 -23.15 -12.86 -7.54
C TRP A 24 -21.64 -12.69 -7.63
N VAL A 25 -20.92 -13.74 -8.06
CA VAL A 25 -19.47 -13.71 -8.26
C VAL A 25 -19.08 -12.67 -9.32
N TYR A 26 -19.88 -12.54 -10.37
CA TYR A 26 -19.70 -11.50 -11.39
C TYR A 26 -19.85 -10.11 -10.76
N VAL A 27 -20.91 -9.84 -9.98
CA VAL A 27 -21.12 -8.54 -9.33
C VAL A 27 -19.99 -8.20 -8.35
N GLU A 28 -19.53 -9.14 -7.52
CA GLU A 28 -18.38 -8.94 -6.63
C GLU A 28 -17.09 -8.59 -7.40
N ASN A 29 -16.86 -9.23 -8.55
CA ASN A 29 -15.69 -8.97 -9.39
C ASN A 29 -15.84 -7.70 -10.27
N TRP A 30 -17.08 -7.26 -10.54
CA TRP A 30 -17.42 -6.09 -11.38
C TRP A 30 -17.64 -4.79 -10.61
N LEU A 31 -17.55 -4.80 -9.28
CA LEU A 31 -17.25 -3.60 -8.52
C LEU A 31 -15.74 -3.54 -8.22
N PRO A 32 -14.84 -3.36 -9.22
CA PRO A 32 -13.60 -2.70 -8.90
C PRO A 32 -14.06 -1.30 -8.50
N PHE A 33 -14.04 -1.03 -7.19
CA PHE A 33 -13.94 0.33 -6.70
C PHE A 33 -12.65 0.91 -7.27
N SER A 34 -12.69 1.31 -8.55
CA SER A 34 -11.68 2.15 -9.19
C SER A 34 -11.88 3.53 -8.63
N TYR A 35 -11.59 3.66 -7.33
CA TYR A 35 -11.34 4.93 -6.71
C TYR A 35 -10.00 5.40 -7.26
N VAL A 36 -10.03 6.01 -8.45
CA VAL A 36 -8.92 6.82 -8.92
C VAL A 36 -8.93 8.03 -7.99
N PRO A 37 -7.96 8.18 -7.07
CA PRO A 37 -7.92 9.34 -6.22
C PRO A 37 -7.62 10.51 -7.15
N TYR A 38 -8.56 11.44 -7.30
CA TYR A 38 -8.26 12.73 -7.89
C TYR A 38 -7.31 13.44 -6.91
N TYR A 39 -6.01 13.28 -7.13
CA TYR A 39 -5.01 13.99 -6.34
C TYR A 39 -5.21 15.48 -6.61
N LEU A 40 -5.52 16.22 -5.54
CA LEU A 40 -5.51 17.67 -5.58
C LEU A 40 -4.12 18.11 -6.07
N PRO A 41 -4.04 19.10 -6.98
CA PRO A 41 -2.76 19.67 -7.35
C PRO A 41 -2.06 20.16 -6.09
N CYS A 42 -0.83 19.68 -5.86
CA CYS A 42 -0.04 20.05 -4.69
C CYS A 42 0.13 21.59 -4.68
N PRO A 43 -0.33 22.30 -3.64
CA PRO A 43 -0.20 23.75 -3.56
C PRO A 43 1.27 24.16 -3.64
N GLU A 44 1.55 25.27 -4.32
CA GLU A 44 2.92 25.75 -4.58
C GLU A 44 3.71 26.03 -3.29
N ILE A 45 3.01 26.33 -2.18
CA ILE A 45 3.58 26.52 -0.84
C ILE A 45 4.24 25.23 -0.31
N PHE A 46 3.74 24.06 -0.71
CA PHE A 46 4.34 22.76 -0.38
C PHE A 46 5.32 22.28 -1.45
N ASN A 47 5.51 23.04 -2.53
CA ASN A 47 6.48 22.73 -3.57
C ASN A 47 7.88 23.10 -3.07
N MET A 48 8.38 22.32 -2.12
CA MET A 48 9.78 22.39 -1.71
C MET A 48 10.61 21.78 -2.85
N LYS A 49 11.07 22.65 -3.76
CA LYS A 49 12.10 22.32 -4.74
C LYS A 49 13.36 21.91 -3.98
N LEU A 50 13.52 20.62 -3.75
CA LEU A 50 14.80 20.04 -3.37
C LEU A 50 15.75 20.35 -4.52
N GLN A 51 16.58 21.38 -4.34
CA GLN A 51 17.73 21.61 -5.20
C GLN A 51 18.62 20.40 -5.01
N TYR A 52 18.48 19.40 -5.89
CA TYR A 52 19.43 18.31 -6.02
C TYR A 52 20.73 18.94 -6.53
N ARG A 53 21.50 19.50 -5.60
CA ARG A 53 22.85 19.97 -5.85
C ARG A 53 23.61 18.74 -6.28
N GLY A 54 23.88 18.63 -7.59
CA GLY A 54 24.48 17.46 -8.25
C GLY A 54 25.41 16.72 -7.31
N GLN A 55 24.91 15.62 -6.78
CA GLN A 55 25.57 14.88 -5.72
C GLN A 55 26.86 14.32 -6.32
N LYS A 56 28.00 14.53 -5.65
CA LYS A 56 29.16 13.63 -5.85
C LYS A 56 28.61 12.21 -5.78
N PRO A 57 28.99 11.30 -6.69
CA PRO A 57 28.48 9.93 -6.71
C PRO A 57 28.48 9.39 -5.28
N PHE A 58 27.35 8.82 -4.86
CA PHE A 58 27.17 8.26 -3.53
C PHE A 58 28.45 7.53 -3.15
N GLN A 59 29.19 8.09 -2.19
CA GLN A 59 30.32 7.39 -1.60
C GLN A 59 29.70 6.08 -1.08
N PRO A 60 30.21 4.91 -1.52
CA PRO A 60 29.71 3.64 -1.03
C PRO A 60 29.67 3.73 0.48
N VAL A 61 28.45 3.63 1.03
CA VAL A 61 28.21 3.57 2.45
C VAL A 61 29.22 2.55 2.98
N ALA A 62 30.14 2.96 3.86
CA ALA A 62 31.15 2.06 4.40
C ALA A 62 30.46 0.76 4.83
N PRO A 63 31.02 -0.43 4.57
CA PRO A 63 30.36 -1.69 4.86
C PRO A 63 29.81 -1.65 6.27
N SER A 64 28.49 -1.62 6.39
CA SER A 64 27.82 -1.64 7.69
C SER A 64 27.56 -3.11 7.99
N GLN A 65 27.97 -3.55 9.17
CA GLN A 65 27.44 -4.79 9.73
C GLN A 65 26.02 -4.49 10.18
N TYR A 66 25.05 -4.75 9.31
CA TYR A 66 23.64 -4.79 9.66
C TYR A 66 23.12 -6.22 9.45
N PRO A 67 22.12 -6.66 10.22
CA PRO A 67 21.50 -7.95 10.01
C PRO A 67 20.97 -8.05 8.58
N GLN A 68 21.29 -9.15 7.89
CA GLN A 68 20.79 -9.37 6.53
C GLN A 68 19.25 -9.39 6.56
N PRO A 69 18.58 -8.62 5.67
CA PRO A 69 17.13 -8.64 5.59
C PRO A 69 16.67 -10.03 5.14
N LYS A 70 15.75 -10.63 5.90
CA LYS A 70 15.19 -11.93 5.60
C LYS A 70 13.98 -11.77 4.68
N LEU A 71 14.12 -12.14 3.42
CA LEU A 71 13.06 -11.97 2.41
C LEU A 71 11.88 -12.93 2.66
N LEU A 72 12.18 -14.17 3.08
CA LEU A 72 11.19 -15.23 3.27
C LEU A 72 10.60 -15.26 4.69
N GLU A 73 11.26 -14.63 5.66
CA GLU A 73 10.65 -14.33 6.96
C GLU A 73 10.02 -12.94 6.89
N GLN A 74 8.99 -12.78 6.06
CA GLN A 74 8.04 -11.72 6.36
C GLN A 74 7.49 -12.04 7.74
N ARG A 75 7.93 -11.29 8.76
CA ARG A 75 7.28 -11.33 10.07
C ARG A 75 5.79 -11.18 9.81
N PRO A 76 4.93 -12.06 10.38
CA PRO A 76 3.49 -11.87 10.34
C PRO A 76 3.22 -10.52 11.01
N THR A 77 3.17 -9.48 10.21
CA THR A 77 2.95 -8.13 10.69
C THR A 77 1.46 -7.99 10.56
N GLU A 78 0.77 -7.88 11.70
CA GLU A 78 -0.68 -7.61 11.71
C GLU A 78 -1.02 -6.31 10.94
N LEU A 79 -0.01 -5.46 10.71
CA LEU A 79 -0.08 -4.20 10.01
C LEU A 79 0.44 -4.28 8.57
N LEU A 80 -0.26 -3.59 7.67
CA LEU A 80 0.12 -3.34 6.29
C LEU A 80 1.46 -2.57 6.23
N THR A 81 2.46 -3.05 5.49
CA THR A 81 3.78 -2.39 5.36
C THR A 81 3.90 -1.49 4.12
N LEU A 82 3.03 -1.66 3.13
CA LEU A 82 3.02 -0.90 1.88
C LEU A 82 1.59 -0.49 1.52
N THR A 83 1.42 0.71 0.98
CA THR A 83 0.14 1.14 0.38
C THR A 83 -0.06 0.53 -1.03
N PRO A 84 -1.28 0.54 -1.59
CA PRO A 84 -1.53 0.07 -2.97
C PRO A 84 -0.73 0.80 -4.06
N TRP A 85 -0.26 2.02 -3.79
CA TRP A 85 0.62 2.80 -4.67
C TRP A 85 2.11 2.67 -4.33
N LEU A 86 2.49 1.60 -3.62
CA LEU A 86 3.88 1.23 -3.30
C LEU A 86 4.63 2.23 -2.40
N ALA A 87 3.92 3.06 -1.62
CA ALA A 87 4.56 3.88 -0.59
C ALA A 87 4.77 3.05 0.69
N PRO A 88 5.95 3.13 1.33
CA PRO A 88 6.22 2.42 2.58
C PRO A 88 5.47 3.03 3.76
N ILE A 89 4.87 2.17 4.58
CA ILE A 89 4.26 2.54 5.86
C ILE A 89 5.33 2.39 6.95
N VAL A 90 5.71 3.51 7.56
CA VAL A 90 6.75 3.54 8.59
C VAL A 90 6.14 3.11 9.92
N SER A 91 6.62 2.00 10.47
CA SER A 91 6.19 1.44 11.74
C SER A 91 7.36 0.75 12.43
N GLU A 92 7.15 0.37 13.69
CA GLU A 92 8.14 -0.35 14.48
C GLU A 92 8.64 -1.60 13.72
N GLY A 93 9.94 -1.68 13.47
CA GLY A 93 10.56 -2.82 12.79
C GLY A 93 10.50 -2.81 11.26
N THR A 94 9.92 -1.79 10.60
CA THR A 94 9.97 -1.68 9.11
C THR A 94 11.19 -0.94 8.58
N PHE A 95 12.00 -0.34 9.46
CA PHE A 95 13.21 0.39 9.11
C PHE A 95 14.37 0.08 10.06
N ASN A 96 15.59 0.37 9.59
CA ASN A 96 16.80 0.33 10.41
C ASN A 96 17.33 1.76 10.58
N LEU A 97 17.34 2.25 11.82
CA LEU A 97 17.71 3.62 12.13
C LEU A 97 19.19 3.92 11.82
N ASP A 98 20.09 2.97 12.09
CA ASP A 98 21.53 3.13 11.85
C ASP A 98 21.83 3.32 10.36
N LEU A 99 21.12 2.59 9.50
CA LEU A 99 21.23 2.74 8.05
C LEU A 99 20.70 4.09 7.57
N LEU A 100 19.52 4.50 8.05
CA LEU A 100 18.95 5.80 7.72
C LEU A 100 19.89 6.93 8.14
N GLN A 101 20.41 6.87 9.37
CA GLN A 101 21.36 7.86 9.87
C GLN A 101 22.62 7.92 9.00
N ARG A 102 23.21 6.77 8.66
CA ARG A 102 24.42 6.73 7.82
C ARG A 102 24.20 7.31 6.42
N ILE A 103 23.00 7.11 5.84
CA ILE A 103 22.64 7.64 4.53
C ILE A 103 22.38 9.15 4.59
N TYR A 104 21.63 9.61 5.59
CA TYR A 104 21.13 10.98 5.65
C TYR A 104 22.02 11.96 6.40
N GLN A 105 22.86 11.50 7.33
CA GLN A 105 23.83 12.35 8.04
C GLN A 105 24.79 13.11 7.11
N PRO A 106 25.42 12.51 6.08
CA PRO A 106 26.32 13.24 5.18
C PRO A 106 25.60 14.25 4.27
N LEU A 107 24.27 14.20 4.19
CA LEU A 107 23.46 15.12 3.39
C LEU A 107 23.19 16.46 4.10
N ASN A 108 23.53 16.59 5.40
CA ASN A 108 23.29 17.80 6.21
C ASN A 108 21.85 18.33 6.06
N LEU A 109 20.87 17.42 6.15
CA LEU A 109 19.46 17.78 6.01
C LEU A 109 18.99 18.64 7.20
N THR A 110 18.18 19.65 6.91
CA THR A 110 17.50 20.47 7.92
C THR A 110 16.02 20.15 7.91
N THR A 111 15.51 19.53 8.97
CA THR A 111 14.09 19.19 9.10
C THR A 111 13.36 20.34 9.79
N GLY A 112 12.54 21.07 9.03
CA GLY A 112 11.64 22.08 9.58
C GLY A 112 10.42 21.43 10.23
N LEU A 113 10.02 21.92 11.40
CA LEU A 113 8.79 21.52 12.09
C LEU A 113 7.87 22.74 12.18
N ALA A 114 6.71 22.68 11.53
CA ALA A 114 5.67 23.70 11.63
C ALA A 114 4.59 23.21 12.60
N VAL A 115 4.35 23.99 13.68
CA VAL A 115 3.30 23.71 14.67
C VAL A 115 2.39 24.92 14.76
N PHE A 116 1.09 24.70 14.66
CA PHE A 116 0.08 25.73 14.85
C PHE A 116 -0.52 25.57 16.25
N ALA A 117 -0.51 26.64 17.04
CA ALA A 117 -1.17 26.70 18.34
C ALA A 117 -2.23 27.80 18.31
N VAL A 118 -3.50 27.40 18.10
CA VAL A 118 -4.63 28.32 17.97
C VAL A 118 -5.51 28.19 19.21
N GLY A 119 -5.48 29.22 20.08
CA GLY A 119 -6.47 29.46 21.15
C GLY A 119 -6.80 28.30 22.09
N ARG A 120 -7.87 28.48 22.87
CA ARG A 120 -8.62 27.43 23.58
C ARG A 120 -10.08 27.53 23.18
#